data_AF-A0AAE8MKX8-F1
#
_entry.id   AF-A0AAE8MKX8-F1
#
_cell.length_a   1.000
_cell.length_b   1.000
_cell.length_c   1.000
_cell.angle_alpha   90.00
_cell.angle_beta   90.00
_cell.angle_gamma   90.00
#
_symmetry.space_group_name_H-M   'P 1'
#
loop_
_entity.id
_entity.type
_entity.pdbx_description
1 polymer ?
#
loop_
_entity_poly.entity_id
_entity_poly.type
_entity_poly.pdbx_seq_one_letter_code
_entity_poly.pdbx_strand_id
1 'polypeptide(L)'
;MPQLPYTEDDVIKVMLDVTDNGLSQHEVAQKHGMPQTTLSDRLRGIPPKPEVTHPGRLLSKSQEARLITWILLQEALRYAPSHSQVRAKVGNRSTDRLDRFD
;
A
#
# COMPACT_ATOMS: atom_id res chain seq x y z
N MET A 1 27.38 -0.88 9.20
CA MET A 1 27.32 0.12 8.13
C MET A 1 26.25 1.13 8.49
N PRO A 2 26.58 2.43 8.63
CA PRO A 2 25.56 3.46 8.86
C PRO A 2 24.71 3.59 7.60
N GLN A 3 23.41 3.31 7.72
CA GLN A 3 22.43 3.54 6.67
C GLN A 3 22.21 5.06 6.61
N LEU A 4 22.74 5.74 5.59
CA LEU A 4 22.33 7.12 5.33
C LEU A 4 20.84 7.11 5.02
N PRO A 5 20.03 8.02 5.59
CA PRO A 5 18.64 8.14 5.22
C PRO A 5 18.57 8.51 3.73
N TYR A 6 18.05 7.60 2.92
CA TYR A 6 17.80 7.84 1.49
C TYR A 6 16.32 8.19 1.29
N THR A 7 16.05 9.17 0.43
CA THR A 7 14.70 9.62 0.10
C THR A 7 14.17 8.84 -1.11
N GLU A 8 12.86 8.87 -1.36
CA GLU A 8 12.28 8.25 -2.56
C GLU A 8 12.83 8.86 -3.86
N ASP A 9 13.10 10.17 -3.85
CA ASP A 9 13.73 10.86 -4.97
C ASP A 9 15.12 10.30 -5.29
N ASP A 10 15.88 9.93 -4.25
CA ASP A 10 17.20 9.29 -4.40
C ASP A 10 17.05 7.90 -5.03
N VAL A 11 16.02 7.15 -4.65
CA VAL A 11 15.72 5.83 -5.23
C VAL A 11 15.37 5.95 -6.71
N ILE A 12 14.53 6.92 -7.08
CA ILE A 12 14.11 7.16 -8.47
C ILE A 12 15.34 7.50 -9.32
N LYS A 13 16.19 8.40 -8.83
CA LYS A 13 17.43 8.78 -9.51
C LYS A 13 18.36 7.58 -9.72
N VAL A 14 18.51 6.75 -8.70
CA VAL A 14 19.35 5.54 -8.77
C VAL A 14 18.78 4.50 -9.74
N MET A 15 17.46 4.31 -9.77
CA MET A 15 16.81 3.40 -10.74
C MET A 15 17.00 3.87 -12.18
N LEU A 16 16.95 5.19 -12.41
CA LEU A 16 17.23 5.79 -13.71
C LEU A 16 18.69 5.53 -14.11
N ASP A 17 19.64 5.72 -13.19
CA ASP A 17 21.06 5.44 -13.45
C ASP A 17 21.34 3.97 -13.82
N VAL A 18 20.62 3.01 -13.22
CA VAL A 18 20.74 1.59 -13.57
C VAL A 18 20.15 1.28 -14.95
N THR A 19 19.06 1.97 -15.33
CA THR A 19 18.32 1.66 -16.57
C THR A 19 18.89 2.38 -17.79
N ASP A 20 19.28 3.66 -17.65
CA ASP A 20 19.74 4.51 -18.74
C ASP A 20 21.27 4.48 -18.91
N ASN A 21 22.04 4.39 -17.81
CA ASN A 21 23.51 4.38 -17.88
C ASN A 21 24.12 2.97 -17.91
N GLY A 22 23.29 1.91 -17.84
CA GLY A 22 23.74 0.51 -17.88
C GLY A 22 24.63 0.10 -16.70
N LEU A 23 24.61 0.86 -15.61
CA LEU A 23 25.43 0.60 -14.42
C LEU A 23 24.89 -0.60 -13.64
N SER A 24 25.80 -1.37 -13.02
CA SER A 24 25.37 -2.51 -12.21
C SER A 24 24.70 -2.04 -10.91
N GLN A 25 23.65 -2.75 -10.48
CA GLN A 25 22.92 -2.41 -9.24
C GLN A 25 23.84 -2.29 -8.02
N HIS A 26 24.92 -3.07 -7.99
CA HIS A 26 25.90 -3.06 -6.91
C HIS A 26 26.72 -1.77 -6.88
N GLU A 27 27.16 -1.29 -8.04
CA GLU A 27 27.93 -0.03 -8.14
C GLU A 27 27.08 1.17 -7.74
N VAL A 28 25.84 1.23 -8.19
CA VAL A 28 24.96 2.36 -7.85
C VAL A 28 24.51 2.29 -6.38
N ALA A 29 24.25 1.10 -5.84
CA ALA A 29 23.99 0.89 -4.42
C ALA A 29 25.15 1.38 -3.53
N GLN A 30 26.39 1.00 -3.86
CA GLN A 30 27.60 1.42 -3.15
C GLN A 30 27.81 2.93 -3.22
N LYS A 31 27.68 3.51 -4.42
CA LYS A 31 27.87 4.96 -4.65
C LYS A 31 26.87 5.81 -3.86
N HIS A 32 25.64 5.33 -3.71
CA HIS A 32 24.57 6.05 -3.02
C HIS A 32 24.35 5.60 -1.57
N GLY A 33 25.15 4.65 -1.06
CA GLY A 33 25.01 4.12 0.30
C GLY A 33 23.67 3.42 0.55
N MET A 34 23.03 2.90 -0.49
CA MET A 34 21.71 2.26 -0.43
C MET A 34 21.85 0.73 -0.42
N PRO A 35 21.01 -0.01 0.33
CA PRO A 35 20.97 -1.46 0.21
C PRO A 35 20.59 -1.89 -1.21
N GLN A 36 21.37 -2.80 -1.81
CA GLN A 36 21.06 -3.38 -3.11
C GLN A 36 19.67 -4.03 -3.14
N THR A 37 19.26 -4.67 -2.04
CA THR A 37 17.94 -5.29 -1.91
C THR A 37 16.81 -4.31 -2.10
N THR A 38 16.96 -3.07 -1.60
CA THR A 38 15.97 -1.99 -1.82
C THR A 38 15.85 -1.67 -3.31
N LEU A 39 16.97 -1.60 -4.04
CA LEU A 39 16.95 -1.32 -5.48
C LEU A 39 16.35 -2.48 -6.27
N SER A 40 16.72 -3.72 -5.95
CA SER A 40 16.14 -4.89 -6.62
C SER A 40 14.63 -4.99 -6.41
N ASP A 41 14.13 -4.70 -5.20
CA ASP A 41 12.70 -4.68 -4.90
C ASP A 41 11.99 -3.59 -5.72
N ARG A 42 12.58 -2.40 -5.80
CA ARG A 42 12.01 -1.27 -6.55
C ARG A 42 12.00 -1.50 -8.07
N LEU A 43 13.06 -2.10 -8.62
CA LEU A 43 13.11 -2.50 -10.03
C LEU A 43 12.08 -3.59 -10.38
N ARG A 44 11.65 -4.38 -9.39
CA ARG A 44 10.53 -5.33 -9.52
C ARG A 44 9.16 -4.69 -9.33
N GLY A 45 9.10 -3.38 -9.09
CA GLY A 45 7.86 -2.64 -8.83
C GLY A 45 7.28 -2.88 -7.44
N ILE A 46 8.07 -3.34 -6.47
CA ILE A 46 7.61 -3.53 -5.09
C ILE A 46 7.57 -2.16 -4.40
N PRO A 47 6.39 -1.68 -3.98
CA PRO A 47 6.26 -0.44 -3.25
C PRO A 47 6.89 -0.55 -1.85
N PRO A 48 7.36 0.56 -1.29
CA PRO A 48 7.97 0.60 0.01
C PRO A 48 6.93 0.38 1.11
N LYS A 49 7.37 -0.23 2.21
CA LYS A 49 6.52 -0.47 3.40
C LYS A 49 5.67 0.72 3.85
N PRO A 50 6.15 1.98 3.91
CA PRO A 50 5.31 3.12 4.29
C PRO A 50 4.20 3.46 3.29
N GLU A 51 4.38 3.18 1.99
CA GLU A 51 3.34 3.37 0.97
C GLU A 51 2.31 2.23 1.02
N VAL A 52 2.78 1.00 1.30
CA VAL A 52 1.90 -0.17 1.49
C VAL A 52 1.06 -0.05 2.75
N THR A 53 1.66 0.44 3.84
CA THR A 53 1.06 0.58 5.17
C THR A 53 0.54 2.00 5.41
N HIS A 54 0.32 2.77 4.33
CA HIS A 54 -0.11 4.16 4.47
C HIS A 54 -1.42 4.22 5.27
N PRO A 55 -1.57 5.15 6.25
CA PRO A 55 -2.78 5.21 7.07
C PRO A 55 -4.07 5.37 6.26
N GLY A 56 -3.98 5.95 5.05
CA GLY A 56 -5.10 6.04 4.10
C GLY A 56 -5.50 4.73 3.40
N ARG A 57 -4.66 3.69 3.45
CA ARG A 57 -5.00 2.32 3.02
C ARG A 57 -5.67 1.51 4.12
N LEU A 58 -5.59 1.94 5.38
CA LEU A 58 -6.27 1.31 6.50
C LEU A 58 -7.69 1.84 6.63
N LEU A 59 -8.58 0.99 7.11
CA LEU A 59 -9.92 1.45 7.47
C LEU A 59 -9.82 2.37 8.69
N SER A 60 -10.55 3.47 8.64
CA SER A 60 -10.75 4.27 9.85
C SER A 60 -11.45 3.41 10.92
N LYS A 61 -11.25 3.72 12.20
CA LYS A 61 -11.90 3.01 13.31
C LYS A 61 -13.43 2.94 13.18
N SER A 62 -14.06 3.96 12.59
CA SER A 62 -15.50 3.97 12.32
C SER A 62 -15.91 3.05 11.16
N GLN A 63 -15.05 2.87 10.15
CA GLN A 63 -15.27 1.90 9.08
C GLN A 63 -15.07 0.47 9.59
N GLU A 64 -14.04 0.23 10.40
CA GLU A 64 -13.82 -1.07 11.07
C GLU A 64 -15.02 -1.46 11.94
N ALA A 65 -15.48 -0.55 12.82
CA ALA A 65 -16.63 -0.82 13.68
C ALA A 65 -17.89 -1.17 12.89
N ARG A 66 -18.20 -0.42 11.82
CA ARG A 66 -19.33 -0.71 10.93
C ARG A 66 -19.18 -2.05 10.20
N LEU A 67 -17.96 -2.39 9.80
CA LEU A 67 -17.68 -3.67 9.17
C LEU A 67 -17.88 -4.84 10.14
N ILE A 68 -17.39 -4.70 11.37
CA ILE A 68 -17.57 -5.69 12.45
C ILE A 68 -19.05 -5.91 12.73
N THR A 69 -19.83 -4.85 12.97
CA THR A 69 -21.28 -4.97 13.20
C THR A 69 -21.97 -5.70 12.04
N TRP A 70 -21.59 -5.38 10.80
CA TRP A 70 -22.17 -6.04 9.65
C TRP A 70 -21.80 -7.53 9.56
N ILE A 71 -20.54 -7.90 9.82
CA ILE A 71 -20.09 -9.31 9.82
C ILE A 71 -20.83 -10.11 10.90
N LEU A 72 -20.95 -9.56 12.12
CA LEU A 72 -21.69 -10.21 13.20
C LEU A 72 -23.17 -10.40 12.86
N LEU A 73 -23.78 -9.45 12.15
CA LEU A 73 -25.14 -9.60 11.64
C LEU A 73 -25.24 -10.72 10.59
N GLN A 74 -24.24 -10.86 9.70
CA GLN A 74 -24.21 -11.97 8.75
C GLN A 74 -24.08 -13.32 9.46
N GLU A 75 -23.24 -13.40 10.50
CA GLU A 75 -23.09 -14.60 11.33
C GLU A 75 -24.40 -15.00 12.01
N ALA A 76 -25.14 -14.02 12.57
CA ALA A 76 -26.46 -14.26 13.16
C ALA A 76 -27.47 -14.80 12.12
N LEU A 77 -27.32 -14.43 10.86
CA LEU A 77 -28.10 -14.94 9.72
C LEU A 77 -27.56 -16.27 9.18
N ARG A 78 -26.55 -16.88 9.84
CA ARG A 78 -25.84 -18.08 9.40
C ARG A 78 -25.25 -17.94 7.99
N TYR A 79 -24.93 -16.72 7.59
CA TYR A 79 -24.34 -16.41 6.31
C TYR A 79 -22.86 -16.08 6.50
N ALA A 80 -21.98 -16.80 5.80
CA ALA A 80 -20.55 -16.51 5.77
C ALA A 80 -20.26 -15.58 4.59
N PRO A 81 -19.96 -14.28 4.81
CA PRO A 81 -19.66 -13.37 3.73
C PRO A 81 -18.32 -13.71 3.07
N SER A 82 -18.26 -13.60 1.74
CA SER A 82 -17.03 -13.78 0.98
C SER A 82 -16.13 -12.54 1.03
N HIS A 83 -14.84 -12.72 0.74
CA HIS A 83 -13.87 -11.62 0.71
C HIS A 83 -14.26 -10.48 -0.24
N SER A 84 -14.86 -10.81 -1.40
CA SER A 84 -15.35 -9.80 -2.35
C SER A 84 -16.54 -9.01 -1.79
N GLN A 85 -17.44 -9.66 -1.03
CA GLN A 85 -18.56 -9.00 -0.36
C GLN A 85 -18.09 -8.09 0.77
N VAL A 86 -17.10 -8.52 1.55
CA VAL A 86 -16.46 -7.69 2.59
C VAL A 86 -15.84 -6.44 1.96
N ARG A 87 -15.09 -6.60 0.87
CA ARG A 87 -14.49 -5.48 0.13
C ARG A 87 -15.53 -4.53 -0.47
N ALA A 88 -16.61 -5.08 -1.04
CA ALA A 88 -17.73 -4.29 -1.55
C ALA A 88 -18.46 -3.53 -0.43
N LYS A 89 -18.64 -4.15 0.75
CA LYS A 89 -19.31 -3.50 1.89
C LYS A 89 -18.53 -2.29 2.39
N VAL A 90 -17.21 -2.40 2.37
CA VAL A 90 -16.27 -1.32 2.70
C VAL A 90 -16.30 -0.21 1.65
N GLY A 91 -16.30 -0.56 0.36
CA GLY A 91 -16.24 0.41 -0.75
C GLY A 91 -17.57 1.13 -1.05
N ASN A 92 -18.71 0.44 -0.93
CA ASN A 92 -20.00 0.92 -1.44
C ASN A 92 -20.73 1.94 -0.54
N ARG A 93 -20.16 2.33 0.61
CA ARG A 93 -20.83 3.27 1.54
C ARG A 93 -20.16 4.62 1.69
N SER A 94 -19.14 4.93 0.88
CA SER A 94 -18.60 6.29 0.78
C SER A 94 -19.37 7.18 -0.22
N THR A 95 -20.30 6.63 -1.00
CA THR A 95 -21.04 7.36 -2.06
C THR A 95 -22.55 7.43 -1.86
N ASP A 96 -23.09 6.99 -0.72
CA ASP A 96 -24.54 6.90 -0.53
C ASP A 96 -24.98 7.67 0.74
N ARG A 97 -24.93 9.01 0.65
CA ARG A 97 -25.63 9.92 1.57
C ARG A 97 -25.84 11.34 1.04
N LEU A 98 -26.18 11.49 -0.23
CA LEU A 98 -26.92 12.65 -0.76
C LEU A 98 -27.82 12.09 -1.88
N ASP A 99 -29.04 12.60 -2.02
CA ASP A 99 -30.07 12.23 -3.01
C ASP A 99 -31.00 11.06 -2.69
N ARG A 100 -31.59 11.08 -1.48
CA ARG A 100 -32.95 10.56 -1.32
C ARG A 100 -33.76 11.31 -0.27
N PHE A 101 -33.96 12.60 -0.50
CA PHE A 101 -35.11 13.37 -0.01
C PHE A 101 -35.26 14.62 -0.90
N ASP A 102 -36.02 14.48 -1.99
CA ASP A 102 -36.99 15.45 -2.50
C ASP A 102 -38.05 14.67 -3.30
#